data_AF-A0A832RHS0-F1
#
_entry.id   AF-A0A832RHS0-F1
#
_cell.length_a   1.000
_cell.length_b   1.000
_cell.length_c   1.000
_cell.angle_alpha   90.00
_cell.angle_beta   90.00
_cell.angle_gamma   90.00
#
_symmetry.space_group_name_H-M   'P 1'
#
loop_
_entity.id
_entity.type
_entity.pdbx_description
1 polymer ?
#
loop_
_entity_poly.entity_id
_entity_poly.type
_entity_poly.pdbx_seq_one_letter_code
_entity_poly.pdbx_strand_id
1 'polypeptide(L)'
;MIKIDQIDLAFLHLAFSNNGKFDEQDLVKSELAYLGVGRTLDRIANLKERNLIELDGSSFRATILAQELLWNKNESLETRILKLLQIKSFEESQIIRYLIDSPDLIRQKIEEARKKGLLIFTTIKKDDKVIMVCELTAEGNEFIRDQLLDIKSQLQKTLESMSKKVQDTKADDEKIKSILQKIREIATELD
;
A
#
# COMPACT_ATOMS: atom_id res chain seq x y z
N MET A 1 -1.08 -9.20 2.75
CA MET A 1 -0.61 -7.95 2.13
C MET A 1 0.27 -8.28 0.94
N ILE A 2 0.02 -7.71 -0.22
CA ILE A 2 0.89 -7.88 -1.40
C ILE A 2 2.24 -7.26 -1.06
N LYS A 3 3.31 -8.07 -1.08
CA LYS A 3 4.66 -7.57 -0.85
C LYS A 3 5.19 -6.95 -2.14
N ILE A 4 5.58 -5.68 -2.09
CA ILE A 4 6.27 -5.00 -3.19
C ILE A 4 7.74 -4.81 -2.82
N ASP A 5 8.62 -4.92 -3.81
CA ASP A 5 10.03 -4.60 -3.64
C ASP A 5 10.32 -3.11 -3.96
N GLN A 6 11.59 -2.71 -3.88
CA GLN A 6 11.99 -1.32 -4.14
C GLN A 6 11.78 -0.90 -5.60
N ILE A 7 11.88 -1.83 -6.55
CA ILE A 7 11.69 -1.55 -7.96
C ILE A 7 10.19 -1.39 -8.22
N ASP A 8 9.36 -2.32 -7.72
CA ASP A 8 7.90 -2.21 -7.76
C ASP A 8 7.43 -0.85 -7.21
N LEU A 9 7.95 -0.45 -6.04
CA LEU A 9 7.67 0.84 -5.42
C LEU A 9 7.99 2.01 -6.35
N ALA A 10 9.15 1.99 -7.02
CA ALA A 10 9.57 3.06 -7.91
C ALA A 10 8.69 3.17 -9.17
N PHE A 11 8.24 2.05 -9.74
CA PHE A 11 7.27 2.08 -10.85
C PHE A 11 5.91 2.63 -10.42
N LEU A 12 5.40 2.19 -9.27
CA LEU A 12 4.13 2.70 -8.75
C LEU A 12 4.23 4.17 -8.36
N HIS A 13 5.35 4.59 -7.76
CA HIS A 13 5.62 6.00 -7.45
C HIS A 13 5.64 6.88 -8.69
N LEU A 14 6.23 6.40 -9.79
CA LEU A 14 6.20 7.11 -11.08
C LEU A 14 4.75 7.34 -11.53
N ALA A 15 3.91 6.30 -11.46
CA ALA A 15 2.49 6.41 -11.79
C ALA A 15 1.79 7.46 -10.91
N PHE A 16 1.89 7.35 -9.58
CA PHE A 16 1.18 8.23 -8.64
C PHE A 16 1.69 9.68 -8.66
N SER A 17 2.96 9.89 -9.01
CA SER A 17 3.50 11.24 -9.24
C SER A 17 2.93 11.90 -10.50
N ASN A 18 2.47 11.09 -11.46
CA ASN A 18 1.93 11.49 -12.75
C ASN A 18 0.41 11.20 -12.86
N ASN A 19 -0.37 11.55 -11.82
CA ASN A 19 -1.84 11.37 -11.79
C ASN A 19 -2.32 9.92 -12.00
N GLY A 20 -1.55 8.96 -11.50
CA GLY A 20 -1.87 7.53 -11.54
C GLY A 20 -1.51 6.83 -12.85
N LYS A 21 -0.70 7.46 -13.72
CA LYS A 21 -0.29 6.89 -15.01
C LYS A 21 1.19 7.11 -15.29
N PHE A 22 1.78 6.26 -16.12
CA PHE A 22 3.09 6.52 -16.71
C PHE A 22 3.19 5.91 -18.12
N ASP A 23 4.07 6.47 -18.96
CA ASP A 23 4.40 5.93 -20.27
C ASP A 23 5.92 5.71 -20.45
N GLU A 24 6.33 5.40 -21.69
CA GLU A 24 7.74 5.20 -22.02
C GLU A 24 8.59 6.46 -21.78
N GLN A 25 8.06 7.65 -22.07
CA GLN A 25 8.79 8.91 -21.89
C GLN A 25 9.02 9.20 -20.41
N ASP A 26 8.03 8.88 -19.57
CA ASP A 26 8.17 8.98 -18.12
C ASP A 26 9.26 8.03 -17.60
N LEU A 27 9.28 6.78 -18.07
CA LEU A 27 10.30 5.79 -17.69
C LEU A 27 11.72 6.25 -18.03
N VAL A 28 11.92 6.74 -19.26
CA VAL A 28 13.22 7.22 -19.74
C VAL A 28 13.72 8.43 -18.93
N LYS A 29 12.82 9.29 -18.47
CA LYS A 29 13.15 10.47 -17.64
C LYS A 29 13.29 10.16 -16.16
N SER A 30 12.89 8.96 -15.73
CA SER A 30 12.87 8.57 -14.33
C SER A 30 14.19 7.92 -13.87
N GLU A 31 14.30 7.71 -12.55
CA GLU A 31 15.36 6.90 -11.97
C GLU A 31 15.31 5.42 -12.36
N LEU A 32 14.30 4.96 -13.11
CA LEU A 32 14.22 3.59 -13.61
C LEU A 32 14.99 3.38 -14.92
N ALA A 33 15.48 4.45 -15.56
CA ALA A 33 16.16 4.39 -16.85
C ALA A 33 17.40 3.45 -16.84
N TYR A 34 18.07 3.27 -15.69
CA TYR A 34 19.23 2.37 -15.57
C TYR A 34 18.90 0.88 -15.75
N LEU A 35 17.62 0.48 -15.61
CA LEU A 35 17.21 -0.92 -15.72
C LEU A 35 17.36 -1.46 -17.14
N GLY A 36 17.32 -0.59 -18.14
CA GLY A 36 17.27 -0.95 -19.56
C GLY A 36 15.91 -1.55 -19.96
N VAL A 37 15.72 -1.74 -21.27
CA VAL A 37 14.42 -2.13 -21.85
C VAL A 37 13.95 -3.49 -21.35
N GLY A 38 14.80 -4.53 -21.39
CA GLY A 38 14.41 -5.89 -21.01
C GLY A 38 13.86 -5.99 -19.58
N ARG A 39 14.62 -5.51 -18.59
CA ARG A 39 14.19 -5.55 -17.17
C ARG A 39 12.97 -4.67 -16.89
N THR A 40 12.83 -3.58 -17.64
CA THR A 40 11.65 -2.71 -17.54
C THR A 40 10.41 -3.44 -18.01
N LEU A 41 10.47 -4.12 -19.16
CA LEU A 41 9.37 -4.92 -19.69
C LEU A 41 9.02 -6.10 -18.77
N ASP A 42 10.02 -6.82 -18.26
CA ASP A 42 9.82 -7.90 -17.30
C ASP A 42 9.10 -7.40 -16.04
N ARG A 43 9.50 -6.23 -15.54
CA ARG A 43 8.89 -5.64 -14.35
C ARG A 43 7.46 -5.17 -14.61
N ILE A 44 7.19 -4.54 -15.75
CA ILE A 44 5.84 -4.14 -16.16
C ILE A 44 4.94 -5.38 -16.29
N ALA A 45 5.44 -6.46 -16.90
CA ALA A 45 4.70 -7.71 -17.01
C ALA A 45 4.35 -8.27 -15.62
N ASN A 46 5.31 -8.30 -14.70
CA ASN A 46 5.09 -8.76 -13.32
C ASN A 46 4.05 -7.90 -12.57
N LEU A 47 4.15 -6.57 -12.66
CA LEU A 47 3.20 -5.65 -12.03
C LEU A 47 1.78 -5.84 -12.60
N LYS A 48 1.66 -6.08 -13.91
CA LYS A 48 0.39 -6.35 -14.57
C LYS A 48 -0.20 -7.70 -14.14
N GLU A 49 0.60 -8.76 -14.11
CA GLU A 49 0.17 -10.09 -13.63
C GLU A 49 -0.35 -10.04 -12.20
N ARG A 50 0.21 -9.18 -11.36
CA ARG A 50 -0.20 -8.94 -9.97
C ARG A 50 -1.33 -7.91 -9.83
N ASN A 51 -1.89 -7.45 -10.95
CA ASN A 51 -2.97 -6.46 -11.01
C ASN A 51 -2.65 -5.14 -10.29
N LEU A 52 -1.37 -4.73 -10.28
CA LEU A 52 -0.92 -3.46 -9.71
C LEU A 52 -0.92 -2.34 -10.75
N ILE A 53 -0.80 -2.69 -12.02
CA ILE A 53 -0.97 -1.78 -13.15
C ILE A 53 -1.82 -2.43 -14.24
N GLU A 54 -2.44 -1.61 -15.07
CA GLU A 54 -3.18 -2.04 -16.26
C GLU A 54 -2.79 -1.19 -17.48
N LEU A 55 -2.98 -1.74 -18.68
CA LEU A 55 -2.76 -0.99 -19.91
C LEU A 55 -3.96 -0.08 -20.18
N ASP A 56 -3.71 1.21 -20.35
CA ASP A 56 -4.70 2.23 -20.68
C ASP A 56 -4.22 2.99 -21.92
N GLY A 57 -4.65 2.52 -23.09
CA GLY A 57 -4.18 2.99 -24.38
C GLY A 57 -2.69 2.70 -24.59
N SER A 58 -1.89 3.75 -24.77
CA SER A 58 -0.44 3.68 -24.89
C SER A 58 0.32 3.89 -23.56
N SER A 59 -0.41 3.97 -22.44
CA SER A 59 0.15 4.22 -21.10
C SER A 59 -0.19 3.08 -20.14
N PHE A 60 0.48 3.03 -19.00
CA PHE A 60 0.13 2.17 -17.89
C PHE A 60 -0.53 2.98 -16.78
N ARG A 61 -1.63 2.46 -16.23
CA ARG A 61 -2.36 3.05 -15.12
C ARG A 61 -2.16 2.21 -13.86
N ALA A 62 -1.87 2.85 -12.73
CA ALA A 62 -1.89 2.18 -11.44
C ALA A 62 -3.33 1.84 -11.02
N THR A 63 -3.56 0.61 -10.57
CA THR A 63 -4.90 0.14 -10.19
C THR A 63 -5.28 0.64 -8.79
N ILE A 64 -6.55 0.46 -8.43
CA ILE A 64 -7.03 0.68 -7.05
C ILE A 64 -6.22 -0.19 -6.07
N LEU A 65 -5.92 -1.44 -6.45
CA LEU A 65 -5.14 -2.34 -5.61
C LEU A 65 -3.74 -1.80 -5.31
N ALA A 66 -3.08 -1.15 -6.28
CA ALA A 66 -1.81 -0.46 -6.04
C ALA A 66 -1.96 0.79 -5.16
N GLN A 67 -3.07 1.54 -5.32
CA GLN A 67 -3.36 2.71 -4.50
C GLN A 67 -3.50 2.33 -3.02
N GLU A 68 -4.18 1.21 -2.73
CA GLU A 68 -4.38 0.67 -1.38
C GLU A 68 -3.08 0.26 -0.66
N LEU A 69 -1.96 0.09 -1.37
CA LEU A 69 -0.69 -0.28 -0.75
C LEU A 69 -0.09 0.84 0.10
N LEU A 70 -0.01 2.06 -0.45
CA LEU A 70 0.71 3.18 0.16
C LEU A 70 0.08 4.57 -0.08
N TRP A 71 -0.89 4.69 -0.99
CA TRP A 71 -1.41 5.99 -1.45
C TRP A 71 -2.92 6.19 -1.18
N ASN A 72 -3.57 5.25 -0.49
CA ASN A 72 -4.95 5.43 -0.04
C ASN A 72 -5.01 6.51 1.06
N LYS A 73 -5.61 7.66 0.74
CA LYS A 73 -5.73 8.80 1.66
C LYS A 73 -6.70 8.57 2.81
N ASN A 74 -7.51 7.51 2.77
CA ASN A 74 -8.35 7.09 3.90
C ASN A 74 -7.52 6.39 4.99
N GLU A 75 -6.34 5.86 4.64
CA GLU A 75 -5.42 5.29 5.62
C GLU A 75 -4.56 6.39 6.27
N SER A 76 -4.35 6.25 7.58
CA SER A 76 -3.56 7.21 8.35
C SER A 76 -2.16 7.38 7.75
N LEU A 77 -1.64 8.61 7.72
CA LEU A 77 -0.29 8.86 7.23
C LEU A 77 0.78 8.11 8.04
N GLU A 78 0.55 7.91 9.34
CA GLU A 78 1.44 7.09 10.19
C GLU A 78 1.51 5.65 9.66
N THR A 79 0.36 5.00 9.42
CA THR A 79 0.31 3.64 8.87
C THR A 79 1.01 3.57 7.50
N ARG A 80 0.79 4.55 6.62
CA ARG A 80 1.43 4.61 5.30
C ARG A 80 2.95 4.77 5.38
N ILE A 81 3.46 5.58 6.33
CA ILE A 81 4.90 5.69 6.62
C ILE A 81 5.45 4.33 7.07
N LEU A 82 4.79 3.66 8.02
CA LEU A 82 5.28 2.39 8.55
C LEU A 82 5.26 1.29 7.48
N LYS A 83 4.21 1.22 6.64
CA LYS A 83 4.14 0.30 5.48
C LYS A 83 5.25 0.56 4.46
N LEU A 84 5.59 1.82 4.18
CA LEU A 84 6.73 2.14 3.32
C LEU A 84 8.02 1.57 3.92
N LEU A 85 8.22 1.74 5.23
CA LEU A 85 9.39 1.23 5.95
C LEU A 85 9.43 -0.32 6.06
N GLN A 86 8.32 -1.02 5.82
CA GLN A 86 8.32 -2.50 5.68
C GLN A 86 9.04 -2.98 4.42
N ILE A 87 9.20 -2.12 3.40
CA ILE A 87 9.90 -2.45 2.16
C ILE A 87 11.41 -2.41 2.39
N LYS A 88 11.89 -1.36 3.08
CA LYS A 88 13.26 -1.15 3.56
C LYS A 88 13.35 0.11 4.44
N SER A 89 14.53 0.36 5.00
CA SER A 89 14.87 1.65 5.60
C SER A 89 15.00 2.76 4.54
N PHE A 90 14.58 3.98 4.87
CA PHE A 90 14.60 5.13 3.97
C PHE A 90 15.12 6.38 4.67
N GLU A 91 15.79 7.26 3.94
CA GLU A 91 16.03 8.63 4.39
C GLU A 91 14.69 9.38 4.48
N GLU A 92 14.57 10.35 5.39
CA GLU A 92 13.36 11.17 5.52
C GLU A 92 12.95 11.82 4.18
N SER A 93 13.93 12.33 3.43
CA SER A 93 13.72 12.92 2.11
C SER A 93 13.08 11.95 1.11
N GLN A 94 13.40 10.67 1.21
CA GLN A 94 12.82 9.62 0.37
C GLN A 94 11.39 9.30 0.81
N ILE A 95 11.11 9.25 2.12
CA ILE A 95 9.74 9.07 2.63
C ILE A 95 8.84 10.19 2.13
N ILE A 96 9.32 11.44 2.21
CA ILE A 96 8.62 12.62 1.70
C ILE A 96 8.31 12.48 0.21
N ARG A 97 9.31 12.07 -0.58
CA ARG A 97 9.15 11.86 -2.01
C ARG A 97 8.11 10.78 -2.33
N TYR A 98 8.16 9.63 -1.66
CA TYR A 98 7.33 8.47 -2.01
C TYR A 98 5.86 8.63 -1.63
N LEU A 99 5.56 9.27 -0.50
CA LEU A 99 4.17 9.36 0.00
C LEU A 99 3.34 10.48 -0.64
N ILE A 100 3.99 11.45 -1.30
CA ILE A 100 3.31 12.55 -2.01
C ILE A 100 2.29 13.24 -1.07
N ASP A 101 2.79 13.59 0.13
CA ASP A 101 2.07 14.31 1.17
C ASP A 101 2.90 15.51 1.63
N SER A 102 2.30 16.39 2.43
CA SER A 102 3.00 17.57 2.95
C SER A 102 4.29 17.18 3.68
N PRO A 103 5.47 17.71 3.29
CA PRO A 103 6.73 17.40 3.95
C PRO A 103 6.70 17.62 5.46
N ASP A 104 6.08 18.71 5.92
CA ASP A 104 6.01 19.06 7.33
C ASP A 104 5.13 18.08 8.12
N LEU A 105 4.01 17.65 7.51
CA LEU A 105 3.14 16.65 8.12
C LEU A 105 3.83 15.28 8.20
N ILE A 106 4.59 14.89 7.17
CA ILE A 106 5.38 13.66 7.18
C ILE A 106 6.41 13.69 8.30
N ARG A 107 7.18 14.79 8.42
CA ARG A 107 8.16 14.97 9.51
C ARG A 107 7.53 14.86 10.88
N GLN A 108 6.41 15.54 11.07
CA GLN A 108 5.66 15.46 12.33
C GLN A 108 5.26 14.02 12.64
N LYS A 109 4.72 13.28 11.66
CA LYS A 109 4.29 11.89 11.86
C LYS A 109 5.43 10.91 12.07
N ILE A 110 6.58 11.13 11.43
CA ILE A 110 7.81 10.36 11.72
C ILE A 110 8.22 10.56 13.18
N GLU A 111 8.24 11.78 13.68
CA GLU A 111 8.61 12.06 15.07
C GLU A 111 7.59 11.50 16.08
N GLU A 112 6.30 11.57 15.78
CA GLU A 112 5.25 10.94 16.59
C GLU A 112 5.44 9.41 16.66
N ALA A 113 5.63 8.75 15.51
CA ALA A 113 5.87 7.32 15.43
C ALA A 113 7.16 6.89 16.16
N ARG A 114 8.22 7.70 16.05
CA ARG A 114 9.49 7.49 16.76
C ARG A 114 9.31 7.55 18.28
N LYS A 115 8.57 8.55 18.78
CA LYS A 115 8.26 8.68 20.22
C LYS A 115 7.44 7.51 20.76
N LYS A 116 6.62 6.89 19.91
CA LYS A 116 5.88 5.66 20.23
C LYS A 116 6.72 4.38 20.11
N GLY A 117 7.98 4.47 19.66
CA GLY A 117 8.86 3.32 19.46
C GLY A 117 8.53 2.49 18.21
N LEU A 118 7.71 2.99 17.29
CA LEU A 118 7.30 2.27 16.08
C LEU A 118 8.38 2.30 14.97
N LEU A 119 9.27 3.28 15.04
CA LEU A 119 10.42 3.41 14.16
C LEU A 119 11.60 4.01 14.94
N ILE A 120 12.80 3.86 14.41
CA ILE A 120 14.03 4.45 14.93
C ILE A 120 14.81 5.14 13.82
N PHE A 121 15.70 6.06 14.22
CA PHE A 121 16.74 6.56 13.33
C PHE A 121 18.00 5.71 13.51
N THR A 122 18.52 5.19 12.40
CA THR A 122 19.80 4.50 12.34
C THR A 122 20.73 5.21 11.37
N THR A 123 22.02 5.11 11.63
CA THR A 123 23.04 5.70 10.79
C THR A 123 23.71 4.61 9.98
N ILE A 124 23.78 4.79 8.65
CA ILE A 124 24.41 3.82 7.74
C ILE A 124 25.51 4.48 6.92
N LYS A 125 26.55 3.70 6.60
CA LYS A 125 27.62 4.13 5.68
C LYS A 125 27.23 3.74 4.25
N LYS A 126 27.13 4.73 3.37
CA LYS A 126 26.81 4.55 1.94
C LYS A 126 27.69 5.47 1.10
N ASP A 127 28.43 4.91 0.15
CA ASP A 127 29.31 5.66 -0.77
C ASP A 127 30.24 6.65 -0.04
N ASP A 128 30.89 6.15 1.02
CA ASP A 128 31.75 6.91 1.95
C ASP A 128 31.11 8.07 2.71
N LYS A 129 29.79 8.20 2.63
CA LYS A 129 28.99 9.13 3.43
C LYS A 129 28.26 8.41 4.55
N VAL A 130 28.06 9.14 5.64
CA VAL A 130 27.27 8.71 6.78
C VAL A 130 25.90 9.36 6.62
N ILE A 131 24.85 8.55 6.43
CA ILE A 131 23.48 9.01 6.26
C ILE A 131 22.58 8.46 7.37
N MET A 132 21.57 9.23 7.75
CA MET A 132 20.56 8.84 8.72
C MET A 132 19.31 8.34 8.00
N VAL A 133 18.85 7.15 8.36
CA VAL A 133 17.65 6.52 7.80
C VAL A 133 16.64 6.23 8.91
N CYS A 134 15.37 6.26 8.54
CA CYS A 134 14.29 5.70 9.34
C CYS A 134 14.24 4.20 9.12
N GLU A 135 14.12 3.44 10.20
CA GLU A 135 13.99 1.98 10.18
C GLU A 135 12.78 1.56 11.03
N LEU A 136 12.02 0.60 10.53
CA LEU A 136 10.85 0.06 11.23
C LEU A 136 11.28 -0.86 12.37
N THR A 137 10.65 -0.71 13.54
CA THR A 137 10.93 -1.61 14.68
C THR A 137 10.05 -2.86 14.64
N ALA A 138 10.27 -3.78 15.59
CA ALA A 138 9.39 -4.93 15.78
C ALA A 138 7.98 -4.48 16.23
N GLU A 139 7.93 -3.50 17.12
CA GLU A 139 6.71 -2.85 17.62
C GLU A 139 5.96 -2.15 16.50
N GLY A 140 6.67 -1.48 15.58
CA GLY A 140 6.07 -0.90 14.37
C GLY A 140 5.43 -1.94 13.46
N ASN A 141 6.06 -3.11 13.30
CA ASN A 141 5.48 -4.22 12.55
C ASN A 141 4.26 -4.83 13.24
N GLU A 142 4.29 -4.95 14.57
CA GLU A 142 3.16 -5.43 15.36
C GLU A 142 1.97 -4.47 15.27
N PHE A 143 2.21 -3.17 15.40
CA PHE A 143 1.20 -2.14 15.25
C PHE A 143 0.44 -2.23 13.91
N ILE A 144 1.15 -2.46 12.79
CA ILE A 144 0.50 -2.65 11.48
C ILE A 144 -0.37 -3.92 11.48
N ARG A 145 0.11 -5.02 12.08
CA ARG A 145 -0.64 -6.29 12.13
C ARG A 145 -1.90 -6.16 12.97
N ASP A 146 -1.82 -5.48 14.11
CA ASP A 146 -2.96 -5.29 15.01
C ASP A 146 -4.05 -4.43 14.37
N GLN A 147 -3.67 -3.38 13.62
CA GLN A 147 -4.63 -2.61 12.82
C GLN A 147 -5.37 -3.48 11.80
N LEU A 148 -4.64 -4.37 11.11
CA LEU A 148 -5.26 -5.27 10.14
C LEU A 148 -6.21 -6.26 10.82
N LEU A 149 -5.85 -6.77 12.00
CA LEU A 149 -6.68 -7.69 12.76
C LEU A 149 -7.96 -7.00 13.28
N ASP A 150 -7.86 -5.75 13.74
CA ASP A 150 -9.02 -4.96 14.17
C ASP A 150 -9.99 -4.71 13.00
N ILE A 151 -9.48 -4.31 11.82
CA ILE A 151 -10.29 -4.14 10.61
C ILE A 151 -11.01 -5.45 10.24
N LYS A 152 -10.30 -6.59 10.26
CA LYS A 152 -10.89 -7.91 9.99
C LYS A 152 -12.03 -8.22 10.98
N SER A 153 -11.83 -7.98 12.27
CA SER A 153 -12.87 -8.18 13.29
C SER A 153 -14.08 -7.26 13.08
N GLN A 154 -13.86 -5.99 12.74
CA GLN A 154 -14.93 -5.04 12.47
C GLN A 154 -15.75 -5.41 11.24
N LEU A 155 -15.09 -5.89 10.17
CA LEU A 155 -15.76 -6.38 8.97
C LEU A 155 -16.60 -7.63 9.26
N GLN A 156 -16.06 -8.60 10.02
CA GLN A 156 -16.82 -9.78 10.44
C GLN A 156 -18.10 -9.40 11.20
N LYS A 157 -17.99 -8.53 12.21
CA LYS A 157 -19.16 -8.01 12.96
C LYS A 157 -20.18 -7.31 12.05
N THR A 158 -19.70 -6.58 11.05
CA THR A 158 -20.57 -5.89 10.08
C THR A 158 -21.31 -6.89 9.20
N LEU A 159 -20.64 -7.93 8.70
CA LEU A 159 -21.25 -8.99 7.90
C LEU A 159 -22.27 -9.81 8.69
N GLU A 160 -22.00 -10.10 9.97
CA GLU A 160 -22.94 -10.75 10.87
C GLU A 160 -24.19 -9.90 11.09
N SER A 161 -24.01 -8.60 11.33
CA SER A 161 -25.11 -7.62 11.47
C SER A 161 -25.96 -7.53 10.20
N MET A 162 -25.31 -7.48 9.02
CA MET A 162 -26.01 -7.50 7.73
C MET A 162 -26.78 -8.80 7.53
N SER A 163 -26.17 -9.96 7.81
CA SER A 163 -26.83 -11.26 7.73
C SER A 163 -28.07 -11.33 8.59
N LYS A 164 -28.00 -10.84 9.83
CA LYS A 164 -29.14 -10.81 10.75
C LYS A 164 -30.28 -9.92 10.23
N LYS A 165 -29.97 -8.69 9.78
CA LYS A 165 -30.97 -7.77 9.21
C LYS A 165 -31.67 -8.35 7.96
N VAL A 166 -30.92 -9.06 7.12
CA VAL A 166 -31.46 -9.72 5.92
C VAL A 166 -32.29 -10.96 6.26
N GLN A 167 -31.99 -11.67 7.35
CA GLN A 167 -32.83 -12.77 7.84
C GLN A 167 -34.13 -12.25 8.49
N ASP A 168 -34.06 -11.14 9.22
CA ASP A 168 -35.21 -10.54 9.92
C ASP A 168 -36.26 -9.98 8.95
N THR A 169 -35.94 -9.80 7.67
CA THR A 169 -36.89 -9.35 6.63
C THR A 169 -37.91 -10.42 6.23
N LYS A 170 -37.79 -11.68 6.72
CA LYS A 170 -38.77 -12.78 6.60
C LYS A 170 -39.36 -12.99 5.20
N ALA A 171 -38.62 -12.67 4.15
CA ALA A 171 -39.03 -12.92 2.78
C ALA A 171 -38.36 -14.20 2.27
N ASP A 172 -39.18 -15.18 1.87
CA ASP A 172 -38.71 -16.41 1.21
C ASP A 172 -38.44 -16.12 -0.28
N ASP A 173 -37.51 -15.21 -0.51
CA ASP A 173 -37.09 -14.75 -1.84
C ASP A 173 -35.76 -15.42 -2.18
N GLU A 174 -35.67 -16.04 -3.37
CA GLU A 174 -34.42 -16.59 -3.90
C GLU A 174 -33.28 -15.55 -3.92
N LYS A 175 -33.62 -14.26 -4.13
CA LYS A 175 -32.65 -13.17 -4.08
C LYS A 175 -32.06 -13.00 -2.69
N ILE A 176 -32.87 -13.15 -1.64
CA ILE A 176 -32.41 -13.05 -0.24
C ILE A 176 -31.48 -14.23 0.09
N LYS A 177 -31.83 -15.45 -0.35
CA LYS A 177 -30.95 -16.62 -0.19
C LYS A 177 -29.62 -16.42 -0.92
N SER A 178 -29.63 -15.87 -2.13
CA SER A 178 -28.42 -15.54 -2.89
C SER A 178 -27.56 -14.49 -2.18
N ILE A 179 -28.16 -13.45 -1.60
CA ILE A 179 -27.42 -12.41 -0.84
C ILE A 179 -26.77 -13.01 0.41
N LEU A 180 -27.51 -13.80 1.19
CA LEU A 180 -26.97 -14.46 2.39
C LEU A 180 -25.84 -15.42 2.06
N GLN A 181 -25.93 -16.13 0.93
CA GLN A 181 -24.86 -17.01 0.46
C GLN A 181 -23.60 -16.22 0.14
N LYS A 182 -23.71 -15.10 -0.60
CA LYS A 182 -22.55 -14.22 -0.89
C LYS A 182 -21.92 -13.64 0.38
N ILE A 183 -22.73 -13.24 1.37
CA ILE A 183 -22.20 -12.73 2.65
C ILE A 183 -21.39 -13.81 3.38
N ARG A 184 -21.84 -15.08 3.36
CA ARG A 184 -21.10 -16.19 3.97
C ARG A 184 -19.81 -16.53 3.24
N GLU A 185 -19.82 -16.48 1.91
CA GLU A 185 -18.62 -16.68 1.09
C GLU A 185 -17.55 -15.64 1.45
N ILE A 186 -17.93 -14.36 1.51
CA ILE A 186 -17.03 -13.27 1.92
C ILE A 186 -16.53 -13.48 3.36
N ALA A 187 -17.39 -13.89 4.29
CA ALA A 187 -16.99 -14.13 5.68
C ALA A 187 -15.98 -15.28 5.80
N THR A 188 -16.10 -16.31 4.96
CA THR A 188 -15.19 -17.47 4.95
C THR A 188 -13.84 -17.12 4.32
N GLU A 189 -13.83 -16.26 3.28
CA GLU A 189 -12.58 -15.72 2.71
C GLU A 189 -11.84 -14.78 3.67
N LEU A 190 -12.56 -14.20 4.64
CA LEU A 190 -11.96 -13.36 5.65
C LEU A 190 -11.27 -14.16 6.75
N ASP A 191 -11.68 -15.40 7.07
CA ASP A 191 -11.14 -16.25 8.15
C ASP A 191 -9.71 -16.75 7.90
#